data_AF-A0A9N7ZBK2-F1
#
_entry.id   AF-A0A9N7ZBK2-F1
#
_cell.length_a   1.000
_cell.length_b   1.000
_cell.length_c   1.000
_cell.angle_alpha   90.00
_cell.angle_beta   90.00
_cell.angle_gamma   90.00
#
_symmetry.space_group_name_H-M   'P 1'
#
loop_
_entity.id
_entity.type
_entity.pdbx_description
1 polymer ?
#
loop_
_entity_poly.entity_id
_entity_poly.type
_entity_poly.pdbx_seq_one_letter_code
_entity_poly.pdbx_strand_id
1 'polypeptide(L)'
;MVRTRLMGPLSWSRVKWPSVMGTGVLYLLLLSTCLGQETEECKLSRSGPPATIVAIDEESPNGTLLVENMQINGVAEGPDRTISLSLRDNHDYWVILDPTKQALYLNSTGRLLDRDPPSYIHSIVVQVQCTNELIGTVILHEVRIVVRDRNDNSPRFQQPRYYVAVSELTPVGTTIFSGFWGNNGAADIDDGPNGQIEYMIQYNPKDPTANRTFDIPLTLFGSVVLRERLNYEEITRYLVIIQANDRAPYPSERRTATTTLTVDVLDGDDLGPMFLPCTLVGNTRDCSPITYKANILELTEPNKVSPLNVTPPIQAVDQDRNIQPPSERPGILYSILIGKPQTYAEYFSLNRTTAELLLLRPIDRELYRRFDLVIKAEQNNGHPLPAFANLQIEVLDENNQAPYFLETSYQGYVSEASPVGTTIATSGSLSAPLAIVALDNDVEEPPFCSADSLCCVMLAVSRMPRDHKTPLIKKIVKQACITYRVLKSSADVADSQSELIPLLTALRAADQKIAPRKSKPCSGPTGLQSPPVTYMHICETLVFSMGVFLLRPGAFIPLHDHPDMNGNLRSC
;
A
#
# COMPACT_ATOMS: atom_id res chain seq x y z
N MET A 1 -14.00 43.29 28.14
CA MET A 1 -13.57 44.70 28.31
C MET A 1 -13.28 45.19 26.91
N VAL A 2 -14.00 46.13 26.30
CA VAL A 2 -14.30 47.50 26.72
C VAL A 2 -15.73 47.87 26.32
N ARG A 3 -16.35 48.70 27.16
CA ARG A 3 -17.71 49.26 27.10
C ARG A 3 -17.74 50.52 26.23
N THR A 4 -18.80 50.70 25.45
CA THR A 4 -19.37 52.03 25.17
C THR A 4 -20.89 51.95 25.09
N ARG A 5 -21.53 52.73 25.98
CA ARG A 5 -22.95 53.09 26.15
C ARG A 5 -23.26 54.29 25.20
N LEU A 6 -24.47 54.76 24.89
CA LEU A 6 -25.88 54.55 25.28
C LEU A 6 -26.77 55.42 24.33
N MET A 7 -28.09 55.26 24.49
CA MET A 7 -29.24 56.10 24.10
C MET A 7 -29.95 55.60 22.83
N GLY A 8 -31.23 55.20 22.81
CA GLY A 8 -32.37 55.38 23.71
C GLY A 8 -33.54 55.96 22.87
N PRO A 9 -34.70 55.29 22.70
CA PRO A 9 -35.72 55.74 21.74
C PRO A 9 -36.74 56.71 22.36
N LEU A 10 -37.16 57.71 21.57
CA LEU A 10 -38.18 58.70 21.90
C LEU A 10 -39.61 58.14 21.79
N SER A 11 -40.43 58.49 22.78
CA SER A 11 -41.88 58.34 22.80
C SER A 11 -42.58 59.34 21.90
N TRP A 12 -43.66 58.94 21.23
CA TRP A 12 -44.60 59.85 20.58
C TRP A 12 -45.90 60.02 21.38
N SER A 13 -46.17 61.30 21.64
CA SER A 13 -47.22 61.84 22.49
C SER A 13 -48.57 61.85 21.79
N ARG A 14 -49.62 61.44 22.52
CA ARG A 14 -51.02 61.73 22.21
C ARG A 14 -51.26 63.24 22.31
N VAL A 15 -51.90 63.82 21.29
CA VAL A 15 -52.45 65.19 21.36
C VAL A 15 -53.97 65.10 21.24
N LYS A 16 -54.64 65.72 22.22
CA LYS A 16 -56.09 65.88 22.35
C LYS A 16 -56.58 66.99 21.42
N TRP A 17 -57.74 66.77 20.80
CA TRP A 17 -58.56 67.83 20.19
C TRP A 17 -59.58 68.36 21.21
N PRO A 18 -59.88 69.66 21.25
CA PRO A 18 -61.05 70.18 21.94
C PRO A 18 -62.24 70.33 20.98
N SER A 19 -63.40 69.94 21.48
CA SER A 19 -64.73 70.20 20.93
C SER A 19 -65.30 71.51 21.49
N VAL A 20 -65.80 72.44 20.68
CA VAL A 20 -66.99 73.28 21.00
C VAL A 20 -67.71 73.76 19.72
N MET A 21 -68.99 73.39 19.66
CA MET A 21 -70.21 73.95 19.02
C MET A 21 -70.18 75.10 17.99
N GLY A 22 -71.12 75.02 17.04
CA GLY A 22 -71.73 76.21 16.43
C GLY A 22 -72.51 75.94 15.14
N THR A 23 -73.82 75.81 15.25
CA THR A 23 -74.83 75.57 14.21
C THR A 23 -74.88 76.60 13.07
N GLY A 24 -75.22 76.15 11.85
CA GLY A 24 -76.07 76.94 10.95
C GLY A 24 -75.80 76.82 9.44
N VAL A 25 -76.89 76.58 8.70
CA VAL A 25 -77.10 76.87 7.27
C VAL A 25 -76.72 75.76 6.26
N LEU A 26 -77.71 74.88 6.08
CA LEU A 26 -78.12 74.24 4.84
C LEU A 26 -78.29 75.29 3.72
N TYR A 27 -77.58 75.18 2.59
CA TYR A 27 -77.99 75.49 1.20
C TYR A 27 -76.75 75.70 0.31
N LEU A 28 -76.45 74.72 -0.56
CA LEU A 28 -75.98 74.86 -1.96
C LEU A 28 -75.46 73.51 -2.47
N LEU A 29 -76.41 72.61 -2.76
CA LEU A 29 -76.32 71.79 -3.95
C LEU A 29 -76.44 72.74 -5.14
N LEU A 30 -75.42 72.82 -5.99
CA LEU A 30 -75.49 72.78 -7.46
C LEU A 30 -74.14 73.18 -8.08
N LEU A 31 -73.76 72.38 -9.08
CA LEU A 31 -72.74 72.65 -10.12
C LEU A 31 -71.28 72.32 -9.78
N SER A 32 -70.96 71.02 -9.78
CA SER A 32 -70.05 70.49 -10.81
C SER A 32 -70.27 68.99 -10.99
N THR A 33 -71.43 68.60 -11.54
CA THR A 33 -71.43 67.37 -12.35
C THR A 33 -70.57 67.69 -13.56
N CYS A 34 -69.28 67.41 -13.46
CA CYS A 34 -68.48 67.17 -14.65
C CYS A 34 -69.07 65.86 -15.22
N LEU A 35 -70.10 65.98 -16.06
CA LEU A 35 -70.45 64.96 -17.03
C LEU A 35 -69.31 64.93 -18.06
N GLY A 36 -68.12 64.54 -17.60
CA GLY A 36 -67.16 63.91 -18.47
C GLY A 36 -67.79 62.58 -18.82
N GLN A 37 -68.21 62.45 -20.08
CA GLN A 37 -68.58 61.17 -20.64
C GLN A 37 -67.40 60.23 -20.34
N GLU A 38 -67.53 59.32 -19.37
CA GLU A 38 -66.48 58.33 -19.09
C GLU A 38 -66.44 57.40 -20.30
N THR A 39 -65.65 57.78 -21.29
CA THR A 39 -65.40 56.93 -22.43
C THR A 39 -64.47 55.82 -21.96
N GLU A 40 -64.93 54.58 -22.06
CA GLU A 40 -64.11 53.41 -21.78
C GLU A 40 -63.04 53.17 -22.87
N GLU A 41 -63.15 53.88 -23.99
CA GLU A 41 -62.18 53.94 -25.09
C GLU A 41 -60.74 54.13 -24.59
N CYS A 42 -59.81 53.41 -25.21
CA CYS A 42 -58.40 53.33 -24.83
C CYS A 42 -58.10 52.70 -23.46
N LYS A 43 -59.09 52.36 -22.61
CA LYS A 43 -58.84 51.56 -21.39
C LYS A 43 -58.75 50.06 -21.74
N LEU A 44 -58.03 49.30 -20.93
CA LEU A 44 -57.96 47.84 -21.06
C LEU A 44 -59.24 47.21 -20.52
N SER A 45 -59.85 46.32 -21.28
CA SER A 45 -61.07 45.59 -20.89
C SER A 45 -60.80 44.38 -19.99
N ARG A 46 -59.55 44.21 -19.53
CA ARG A 46 -59.08 43.06 -18.75
C ARG A 46 -58.67 43.45 -17.34
N SER A 47 -58.78 42.47 -16.43
CA SER A 47 -58.22 42.57 -15.08
C SER A 47 -56.72 42.27 -15.09
N GLY A 48 -56.00 42.68 -14.04
CA GLY A 48 -54.58 42.45 -13.87
C GLY A 48 -53.75 43.73 -13.85
N PRO A 49 -52.41 43.62 -13.97
CA PRO A 49 -51.54 44.78 -13.95
C PRO A 49 -51.76 45.68 -15.19
N PRO A 50 -51.44 46.98 -15.07
CA PRO A 50 -51.56 47.93 -16.18
C PRO A 50 -50.62 47.60 -17.34
N ALA A 51 -49.48 46.95 -17.07
CA ALA A 51 -48.58 46.44 -18.10
C ALA A 51 -49.08 45.10 -18.66
N THR A 52 -48.96 44.92 -19.97
CA THR A 52 -49.11 43.61 -20.63
C THR A 52 -47.76 42.90 -20.58
N ILE A 53 -47.66 41.82 -19.82
CA ILE A 53 -46.43 41.03 -19.70
C ILE A 53 -46.59 39.73 -20.48
N VAL A 54 -45.68 39.49 -21.42
CA VAL A 54 -45.63 38.26 -22.22
C VAL A 54 -44.22 37.71 -22.23
N ALA A 55 -44.08 36.42 -22.52
CA ALA A 55 -42.79 35.76 -22.60
C ALA A 55 -42.67 35.03 -23.93
N ILE A 56 -41.48 35.11 -24.53
CA ILE A 56 -41.12 34.40 -25.76
C ILE A 56 -39.76 33.75 -25.56
N ASP A 57 -39.50 32.68 -26.30
CA ASP A 57 -38.16 32.09 -26.30
C ASP A 57 -37.24 32.91 -27.20
N GLU A 58 -35.96 32.97 -26.85
CA GLU A 58 -34.97 33.49 -27.76
C GLU A 58 -34.89 32.68 -29.07
N GLU A 59 -34.26 33.27 -30.07
CA GLU A 59 -34.21 32.78 -31.45
C GLU A 59 -35.60 32.57 -32.11
N SER A 60 -36.67 33.09 -31.50
CA SER A 60 -38.02 32.97 -32.06
C SER A 60 -38.09 33.54 -33.49
N PRO A 61 -38.78 32.82 -34.41
CA PRO A 61 -38.82 33.20 -35.82
C PRO A 61 -39.59 34.50 -36.06
N ASN A 62 -39.31 35.14 -37.18
CA ASN A 62 -39.99 36.36 -37.59
C ASN A 62 -41.51 36.13 -37.73
N GLY A 63 -42.32 37.04 -37.22
CA GLY A 63 -43.77 36.92 -37.20
C GLY A 63 -44.33 36.11 -36.03
N THR A 64 -43.51 35.72 -35.05
CA THR A 64 -43.99 35.09 -33.80
C THR A 64 -44.99 36.01 -33.11
N LEU A 65 -46.15 35.46 -32.72
CA LEU A 65 -47.19 36.21 -32.03
C LEU A 65 -46.74 36.53 -30.60
N LEU A 66 -46.70 37.81 -30.26
CA LEU A 66 -46.34 38.31 -28.93
C LEU A 66 -47.59 38.52 -28.07
N VAL A 67 -48.59 39.19 -28.64
CA VAL A 67 -49.88 39.45 -28.00
C VAL A 67 -50.96 39.23 -29.06
N GLU A 68 -51.91 38.33 -28.78
CA GLU A 68 -53.02 38.03 -29.71
C GLU A 68 -54.00 39.20 -29.84
N ASN A 69 -54.36 39.82 -28.72
CA ASN A 69 -55.24 40.96 -28.66
C ASN A 69 -54.95 41.75 -27.37
N MET A 70 -54.62 43.03 -27.49
CA MET A 70 -54.35 43.91 -26.35
C MET A 70 -55.59 44.22 -25.50
N GLN A 71 -56.79 43.92 -26.00
CA GLN A 71 -58.06 44.14 -25.31
C GLN A 71 -58.26 45.61 -24.91
N ILE A 72 -57.87 46.51 -25.81
CA ILE A 72 -58.10 47.95 -25.67
C ILE A 72 -59.51 48.23 -26.19
N ASN A 73 -60.33 48.89 -25.38
CA ASN A 73 -61.66 49.29 -25.78
C ASN A 73 -61.59 50.30 -26.95
N GLY A 74 -62.36 50.02 -28.00
CA GLY A 74 -62.50 50.88 -29.18
C GLY A 74 -62.26 50.16 -30.50
N VAL A 75 -62.66 50.80 -31.60
CA VAL A 75 -62.48 50.32 -32.98
C VAL A 75 -61.33 51.07 -33.62
N ALA A 76 -60.26 50.36 -34.00
CA ALA A 76 -59.01 50.96 -34.48
C ALA A 76 -58.98 51.21 -36.00
N GLU A 77 -59.83 50.55 -36.78
CA GLU A 77 -59.85 50.66 -38.24
C GLU A 77 -61.27 50.43 -38.80
N GLY A 78 -61.58 51.03 -39.95
CA GLY A 78 -62.91 51.02 -40.56
C GLY A 78 -63.63 52.37 -40.50
N PRO A 79 -64.87 52.46 -41.03
CA PRO A 79 -65.64 53.71 -41.09
C PRO A 79 -66.07 54.22 -39.71
N ASP A 80 -66.16 53.35 -38.71
CA ASP A 80 -66.56 53.65 -37.33
C ASP A 80 -65.35 53.71 -36.37
N ARG A 81 -64.18 54.16 -36.83
CA ARG A 81 -62.96 54.24 -36.01
C ARG A 81 -63.14 55.19 -34.82
N THR A 82 -62.91 54.69 -33.60
CA THR A 82 -62.97 55.46 -32.35
C THR A 82 -61.60 55.69 -31.70
N ILE A 83 -60.61 54.83 -32.02
CA ILE A 83 -59.24 54.91 -31.50
C ILE A 83 -58.20 54.80 -32.62
N SER A 84 -57.01 55.34 -32.40
CA SER A 84 -55.83 55.07 -33.21
C SER A 84 -54.68 54.54 -32.36
N LEU A 85 -54.05 53.46 -32.83
CA LEU A 85 -52.97 52.77 -32.12
C LEU A 85 -51.64 52.98 -32.83
N SER A 86 -50.58 53.26 -32.07
CA SER A 86 -49.21 53.38 -32.57
C SER A 86 -48.20 52.87 -31.56
N LEU A 87 -47.03 52.40 -32.03
CA LEU A 87 -45.93 51.96 -31.16
C LEU A 87 -45.03 53.13 -30.78
N ARG A 88 -44.64 53.16 -29.51
CA ARG A 88 -43.62 54.04 -28.91
C ARG A 88 -42.54 53.22 -28.24
N ASP A 89 -41.36 53.80 -28.12
CA ASP A 89 -40.17 53.19 -27.50
C ASP A 89 -39.79 51.81 -28.08
N ASN A 90 -40.13 51.56 -29.35
CA ASN A 90 -39.79 50.35 -30.08
C ASN A 90 -38.34 50.39 -30.58
N HIS A 91 -37.40 50.34 -29.64
CA HIS A 91 -35.97 50.30 -29.91
C HIS A 91 -35.64 49.13 -30.83
N ASP A 92 -34.81 49.39 -31.83
CA ASP A 92 -34.43 48.44 -32.89
C ASP A 92 -35.60 47.80 -33.65
N TYR A 93 -36.83 48.29 -33.52
CA TYR A 93 -37.99 47.81 -34.28
C TYR A 93 -38.32 46.33 -34.07
N TRP A 94 -38.16 45.79 -32.86
CA TRP A 94 -38.44 44.38 -32.54
C TRP A 94 -39.92 44.01 -32.57
N VAL A 95 -40.84 44.98 -32.45
CA VAL A 95 -42.28 44.73 -32.38
C VAL A 95 -43.00 45.31 -33.60
N ILE A 96 -43.91 44.55 -34.19
CA ILE A 96 -44.86 44.97 -35.22
C ILE A 96 -46.26 44.98 -34.62
N LEU A 97 -47.01 46.07 -34.84
CA LEU A 97 -48.40 46.21 -34.41
C LEU A 97 -49.34 46.02 -35.59
N ASP A 98 -50.29 45.08 -35.47
CA ASP A 98 -51.49 44.99 -36.31
C ASP A 98 -52.63 45.72 -35.58
N PRO A 99 -52.98 46.96 -35.97
CA PRO A 99 -54.00 47.74 -35.27
C PRO A 99 -55.40 47.14 -35.39
N THR A 100 -55.71 46.41 -36.47
CA THR A 100 -57.04 45.81 -36.68
C THR A 100 -57.36 44.75 -35.64
N LYS A 101 -56.38 43.91 -35.33
CA LYS A 101 -56.49 42.84 -34.33
C LYS A 101 -56.04 43.27 -32.94
N GLN A 102 -55.44 44.45 -32.84
CA GLN A 102 -54.67 44.88 -31.68
C GLN A 102 -53.61 43.85 -31.28
N ALA A 103 -53.01 43.19 -32.29
CA ALA A 103 -52.05 42.12 -32.10
C ALA A 103 -50.62 42.63 -32.25
N LEU A 104 -49.69 42.03 -31.52
CA LEU A 104 -48.26 42.33 -31.59
C LEU A 104 -47.50 41.11 -32.10
N TYR A 105 -46.55 41.34 -33.01
CA TYR A 105 -45.71 40.31 -33.61
C TYR A 105 -44.22 40.65 -33.47
N LEU A 106 -43.38 39.62 -33.39
CA LEU A 106 -41.92 39.76 -33.37
C LEU A 106 -41.38 40.09 -34.77
N ASN A 107 -40.49 41.07 -34.85
CA ASN A 107 -39.71 41.38 -36.04
C ASN A 107 -38.24 40.99 -35.87
N SER A 108 -37.93 39.78 -36.31
CA SER A 108 -36.58 39.22 -36.38
C SER A 108 -36.13 39.02 -37.84
N THR A 109 -36.60 39.87 -38.76
CA THR A 109 -36.19 39.78 -40.18
C THR A 109 -34.69 40.06 -40.32
N GLY A 110 -33.92 39.06 -40.73
CA GLY A 110 -32.48 39.20 -40.98
C GLY A 110 -31.60 39.30 -39.71
N ARG A 111 -32.15 38.98 -38.53
CA ARG A 111 -31.43 38.99 -37.25
C ARG A 111 -32.03 37.97 -36.27
N LEU A 112 -31.25 37.59 -35.26
CA LEU A 112 -31.71 36.69 -34.20
C LEU A 112 -31.98 37.49 -32.93
N LEU A 113 -33.07 37.16 -32.24
CA LEU A 113 -33.33 37.63 -30.89
C LEU A 113 -32.50 36.75 -29.95
N ASP A 114 -31.30 37.18 -29.62
CA ASP A 114 -30.32 36.42 -28.85
C ASP A 114 -30.21 37.01 -27.44
N ARG A 115 -30.44 36.17 -26.44
CA ARG A 115 -30.37 36.54 -25.03
C ARG A 115 -28.93 36.52 -24.52
N ASP A 116 -28.06 35.75 -25.14
CA ASP A 116 -26.72 35.48 -24.67
C ASP A 116 -25.70 36.57 -25.10
N PRO A 117 -24.53 36.61 -24.45
CA PRO A 117 -23.42 37.45 -24.89
C PRO A 117 -23.04 37.21 -26.36
N PRO A 118 -22.86 38.27 -27.17
CA PRO A 118 -22.66 39.66 -26.76
C PRO A 118 -23.91 40.55 -26.77
N SER A 119 -25.08 40.04 -27.18
CA SER A 119 -26.27 40.84 -27.46
C SER A 119 -27.13 41.10 -26.21
N TYR A 120 -27.10 40.20 -25.22
CA TYR A 120 -27.69 40.36 -23.86
C TYR A 120 -29.13 40.91 -23.81
N ILE A 121 -30.03 40.43 -24.69
CA ILE A 121 -31.41 40.96 -24.76
C ILE A 121 -32.33 40.18 -23.81
N HIS A 122 -32.40 40.61 -22.54
CA HIS A 122 -33.27 39.94 -21.54
C HIS A 122 -34.76 40.33 -21.63
N SER A 123 -35.06 41.56 -22.08
CA SER A 123 -36.44 42.02 -22.20
C SER A 123 -36.58 43.14 -23.22
N ILE A 124 -37.68 43.13 -23.95
CA ILE A 124 -38.08 44.21 -24.85
C ILE A 124 -39.26 44.93 -24.20
N VAL A 125 -39.13 46.25 -24.02
CA VAL A 125 -40.21 47.09 -23.47
C VAL A 125 -40.65 48.06 -24.55
N VAL A 126 -41.94 48.04 -24.88
CA VAL A 126 -42.57 48.96 -25.84
C VAL A 126 -43.84 49.54 -25.25
N GLN A 127 -44.27 50.70 -25.74
CA GLN A 127 -45.52 51.31 -25.33
C GLN A 127 -46.48 51.39 -26.52
N VAL A 128 -47.70 50.88 -26.35
CA VAL A 128 -48.79 51.07 -27.32
C VAL A 128 -49.52 52.36 -26.95
N GLN A 129 -49.33 53.39 -27.76
CA GLN A 129 -50.06 54.64 -27.64
C GLN A 129 -51.44 54.50 -28.27
N CYS A 130 -52.49 54.60 -27.45
CA CYS A 130 -53.87 54.71 -27.89
C CYS A 130 -54.31 56.17 -27.84
N THR A 131 -54.75 56.69 -28.97
CA THR A 131 -55.34 58.03 -29.09
C THR A 131 -56.83 57.87 -29.31
N ASN A 132 -57.64 58.41 -28.40
CA ASN A 132 -59.08 58.44 -28.52
C ASN A 132 -59.46 59.56 -29.49
N GLU A 133 -60.14 59.23 -30.59
CA GLU A 133 -60.45 60.19 -31.66
C GLU A 133 -61.70 61.02 -31.39
N LEU A 134 -62.53 60.58 -30.43
CA LEU A 134 -63.75 61.26 -30.04
C LEU A 134 -63.47 62.45 -29.12
N ILE A 135 -62.46 62.33 -28.24
CA ILE A 135 -62.13 63.33 -27.21
C ILE A 135 -60.66 63.78 -27.19
N GLY A 136 -59.79 63.17 -28.00
CA GLY A 136 -58.37 63.55 -28.13
C GLY A 136 -57.46 63.10 -26.98
N THR A 137 -57.93 62.27 -26.04
CA THR A 137 -57.11 61.77 -24.93
C THR A 137 -56.13 60.70 -25.40
N VAL A 138 -54.93 60.67 -24.81
CA VAL A 138 -53.89 59.68 -25.11
C VAL A 138 -53.61 58.82 -23.88
N ILE A 139 -53.61 57.50 -24.04
CA ILE A 139 -53.25 56.52 -23.01
C ILE A 139 -52.10 55.65 -23.55
N LEU A 140 -51.10 55.40 -22.70
CA LEU A 140 -49.94 54.57 -23.01
C LEU A 140 -50.07 53.24 -22.28
N HIS A 141 -50.06 52.14 -23.03
CA HIS A 141 -50.05 50.78 -22.49
C HIS A 141 -48.66 50.20 -22.60
N GLU A 142 -47.99 49.96 -21.47
CA GLU A 142 -46.69 49.29 -21.45
C GLU A 142 -46.84 47.81 -21.81
N VAL A 143 -46.00 47.33 -22.71
CA VAL A 143 -45.87 45.92 -23.06
C VAL A 143 -44.44 45.49 -22.74
N ARG A 144 -44.29 44.55 -21.82
CA ARG A 144 -43.01 43.97 -21.44
C ARG A 144 -42.94 42.54 -21.96
N ILE A 145 -42.05 42.33 -22.93
CA ILE A 145 -41.76 41.04 -23.51
C ILE A 145 -40.51 40.50 -22.82
N VAL A 146 -40.66 39.45 -22.02
CA VAL A 146 -39.56 38.74 -21.38
C VAL A 146 -39.00 37.73 -22.36
N VAL A 147 -37.69 37.80 -22.62
CA VAL A 147 -37.00 36.82 -23.46
C VAL A 147 -36.56 35.68 -22.55
N ARG A 148 -37.06 34.47 -22.81
CA ARG A 148 -36.72 33.25 -22.09
C ARG A 148 -35.50 32.61 -22.72
N ASP A 149 -34.62 32.15 -21.85
CA ASP A 149 -33.45 31.35 -22.20
C ASP A 149 -33.82 30.11 -22.98
N ARG A 150 -33.00 29.78 -23.97
CA ARG A 150 -32.90 28.42 -24.49
C ARG A 150 -31.53 27.85 -24.10
N ASN A 151 -31.44 26.52 -24.02
CA ASN A 151 -30.17 25.85 -23.76
C ASN A 151 -29.47 25.59 -25.10
N ASP A 152 -28.99 26.66 -25.74
CA ASP A 152 -28.36 26.61 -27.05
C ASP A 152 -26.82 26.70 -27.02
N ASN A 153 -26.23 27.03 -25.88
CA ASN A 153 -24.80 26.94 -25.67
C ASN A 153 -24.42 25.68 -24.89
N SER A 154 -23.12 25.39 -24.82
CA SER A 154 -22.64 24.18 -24.14
C SER A 154 -21.50 24.54 -23.23
N PRO A 155 -21.31 23.79 -22.12
CA PRO A 155 -20.24 24.07 -21.19
C PRO A 155 -18.89 24.08 -21.92
N ARG A 156 -18.03 25.06 -21.63
CA ARG A 156 -16.70 25.13 -22.23
C ARG A 156 -15.63 25.25 -21.16
N PHE A 157 -14.73 24.27 -21.13
CA PHE A 157 -13.52 24.34 -20.30
C PHE A 157 -12.58 25.44 -20.79
N GLN A 158 -12.02 26.19 -19.84
CA GLN A 158 -11.07 27.26 -20.11
C GLN A 158 -9.70 26.72 -20.56
N GLN A 159 -9.31 25.56 -20.04
CA GLN A 159 -8.11 24.84 -20.46
C GLN A 159 -8.47 23.54 -21.20
N PRO A 160 -7.69 23.15 -22.24
CA PRO A 160 -7.92 21.88 -22.93
C PRO A 160 -7.59 20.66 -22.05
N ARG A 161 -6.70 20.83 -21.06
CA ARG A 161 -6.22 19.78 -20.15
C ARG A 161 -5.83 20.39 -18.81
N TYR A 162 -5.98 19.62 -17.75
CA TYR A 162 -5.59 19.99 -16.39
C TYR A 162 -4.57 18.99 -15.84
N TYR A 163 -3.72 19.45 -14.93
CA TYR A 163 -2.61 18.68 -14.39
C TYR A 163 -2.52 18.84 -12.88
N VAL A 164 -2.20 17.75 -12.19
CA VAL A 164 -1.89 17.74 -10.77
C VAL A 164 -0.87 16.64 -10.47
N ALA A 165 0.01 16.91 -9.52
CA ALA A 165 0.94 15.92 -8.98
C ALA A 165 0.58 15.64 -7.52
N VAL A 166 0.51 14.36 -7.15
CA VAL A 166 0.04 13.91 -5.83
C VAL A 166 0.96 12.82 -5.31
N SER A 167 1.49 12.96 -4.09
CA SER A 167 2.28 11.90 -3.46
C SER A 167 1.42 10.68 -3.17
N GLU A 168 1.97 9.49 -3.36
CA GLU A 168 1.22 8.25 -3.06
C GLU A 168 0.85 8.10 -1.57
N LEU A 169 1.64 8.73 -0.69
CA LEU A 169 1.41 8.79 0.75
C LEU A 169 0.18 9.63 1.13
N THR A 170 -0.43 10.31 0.15
CA THR A 170 -1.60 11.17 0.39
C THR A 170 -2.76 10.36 0.95
N PRO A 171 -3.31 10.73 2.13
CA PRO A 171 -4.43 10.02 2.71
C PRO A 171 -5.68 10.08 1.84
N VAL A 172 -6.44 8.97 1.85
CA VAL A 172 -7.77 8.90 1.24
C VAL A 172 -8.70 9.95 1.88
N GLY A 173 -9.54 10.58 1.06
CA GLY A 173 -10.43 11.68 1.43
C GLY A 173 -9.81 13.07 1.22
N THR A 174 -8.53 13.16 0.87
CA THR A 174 -7.87 14.44 0.56
C THR A 174 -8.36 15.00 -0.76
N THR A 175 -8.68 16.30 -0.80
CA THR A 175 -8.89 17.03 -2.05
C THR A 175 -7.56 17.21 -2.76
N ILE A 176 -7.38 16.55 -3.89
CA ILE A 176 -6.14 16.60 -4.66
C ILE A 176 -6.14 17.70 -5.71
N PHE A 177 -7.31 18.09 -6.22
CA PHE A 177 -7.42 19.10 -7.27
C PHE A 177 -8.65 19.99 -7.06
N SER A 178 -8.43 21.30 -7.05
CA SER A 178 -9.47 22.34 -6.95
C SER A 178 -9.37 23.37 -8.09
N GLY A 179 -8.68 23.01 -9.19
CA GLY A 179 -8.37 23.95 -10.27
C GLY A 179 -9.54 24.38 -11.13
N PHE A 180 -10.73 23.80 -10.94
CA PHE A 180 -11.97 24.24 -11.60
C PHE A 180 -12.64 25.42 -10.88
N TRP A 181 -12.18 25.79 -9.69
CA TRP A 181 -12.74 26.91 -8.93
C TRP A 181 -12.49 28.26 -9.64
N GLY A 182 -13.44 29.19 -9.47
CA GLY A 182 -13.39 30.51 -10.10
C GLY A 182 -13.53 30.44 -11.63
N ASN A 183 -12.76 31.24 -12.35
CA ASN A 183 -12.85 31.36 -13.81
C ASN A 183 -11.95 30.37 -14.56
N ASN A 184 -11.57 29.25 -13.94
CA ASN A 184 -10.63 28.29 -14.53
C ASN A 184 -11.27 26.92 -14.81
N GLY A 185 -12.54 26.71 -14.46
CA GLY A 185 -13.30 25.49 -14.75
C GLY A 185 -13.93 25.47 -16.15
N ALA A 186 -15.12 24.88 -16.23
CA ALA A 186 -16.04 25.08 -17.35
C ALA A 186 -16.95 26.28 -17.09
N ALA A 187 -17.29 27.00 -18.15
CA ALA A 187 -18.27 28.07 -18.14
C ALA A 187 -19.32 27.79 -19.21
N ASP A 188 -20.57 28.07 -18.90
CA ASP A 188 -21.67 28.13 -19.85
C ASP A 188 -22.23 29.55 -19.83
N ILE A 189 -22.64 30.05 -21.00
CA ILE A 189 -23.07 31.43 -21.16
C ILE A 189 -24.58 31.60 -21.03
N ASP A 190 -25.33 30.50 -21.09
CA ASP A 190 -26.78 30.46 -20.87
C ASP A 190 -27.13 30.93 -19.45
N ASP A 191 -28.37 31.34 -19.19
CA ASP A 191 -28.80 31.86 -17.89
C ASP A 191 -29.43 30.78 -16.98
N GLY A 192 -29.40 31.02 -15.67
CA GLY A 192 -30.09 30.15 -14.71
C GLY A 192 -29.59 28.70 -14.73
N PRO A 193 -30.47 27.68 -14.75
CA PRO A 193 -30.07 26.27 -14.78
C PRO A 193 -29.33 25.85 -16.06
N ASN A 194 -29.59 26.49 -17.20
CA ASN A 194 -28.89 26.22 -18.46
C ASN A 194 -27.41 26.66 -18.36
N GLY A 195 -27.15 27.75 -17.64
CA GLY A 195 -25.78 28.20 -17.34
C GLY A 195 -25.06 27.46 -16.21
N GLN A 196 -25.77 26.71 -15.37
CA GLN A 196 -25.20 26.12 -14.16
C GLN A 196 -24.47 24.82 -14.46
N ILE A 197 -23.22 24.72 -14.03
CA ILE A 197 -22.37 23.55 -14.29
C ILE A 197 -22.38 22.56 -13.12
N GLU A 198 -22.52 21.28 -13.46
CA GLU A 198 -22.17 20.14 -12.61
C GLU A 198 -21.00 19.36 -13.25
N TYR A 199 -20.02 18.98 -12.43
CA TYR A 199 -18.89 18.15 -12.81
C TYR A 199 -19.07 16.71 -12.38
N MET A 200 -18.68 15.77 -13.23
CA MET A 200 -18.63 14.34 -12.92
C MET A 200 -17.46 13.65 -13.59
N ILE A 201 -17.00 12.55 -13.01
CA ILE A 201 -15.96 11.70 -13.60
C ILE A 201 -16.62 10.69 -14.54
N GLN A 202 -16.16 10.65 -15.79
CA GLN A 202 -16.54 9.61 -16.73
C GLN A 202 -15.58 8.42 -16.69
N TYR A 203 -16.12 7.25 -17.02
CA TYR A 203 -15.30 6.06 -17.22
C TYR A 203 -14.38 6.23 -18.42
N ASN A 204 -13.08 6.01 -18.22
CA ASN A 204 -12.08 6.00 -19.28
C ASN A 204 -11.70 4.56 -19.63
N PRO A 205 -12.04 4.04 -20.83
CA PRO A 205 -11.65 2.68 -21.23
C PRO A 205 -10.14 2.44 -21.26
N LYS A 206 -9.33 3.49 -21.39
CA LYS A 206 -7.85 3.41 -21.36
C LYS A 206 -7.29 3.41 -19.94
N ASP A 207 -8.07 3.82 -18.96
CA ASP A 207 -7.72 3.85 -17.54
C ASP A 207 -8.95 3.48 -16.71
N PRO A 208 -9.28 2.16 -16.63
CA PRO A 208 -10.50 1.69 -15.97
C PRO A 208 -10.53 1.89 -14.47
N THR A 209 -9.38 2.18 -13.86
CA THR A 209 -9.20 2.36 -12.41
C THR A 209 -9.50 3.79 -11.97
N ALA A 210 -9.29 4.78 -12.84
CA ALA A 210 -9.43 6.21 -12.50
C ALA A 210 -10.77 6.59 -11.84
N ASN A 211 -11.89 6.05 -12.33
CA ASN A 211 -13.22 6.39 -11.80
C ASN A 211 -13.52 5.76 -10.43
N ARG A 212 -12.70 4.80 -9.98
CA ARG A 212 -12.77 4.24 -8.62
C ARG A 212 -11.80 4.95 -7.68
N THR A 213 -10.62 5.30 -8.19
CA THR A 213 -9.55 5.94 -7.43
C THR A 213 -9.85 7.40 -7.09
N PHE A 214 -10.59 8.11 -7.94
CA PHE A 214 -10.96 9.52 -7.71
C PHE A 214 -12.47 9.73 -7.70
N ASP A 215 -12.91 10.78 -7.02
CA ASP A 215 -14.32 11.17 -6.93
C ASP A 215 -14.50 12.69 -6.98
N ILE A 216 -15.71 13.15 -7.32
CA ILE A 216 -16.12 14.56 -7.20
C ILE A 216 -17.37 14.58 -6.30
N PRO A 217 -17.21 14.71 -4.97
CA PRO A 217 -18.33 14.64 -4.05
C PRO A 217 -19.25 15.85 -4.15
N LEU A 218 -18.70 17.01 -4.51
CA LEU A 218 -19.44 18.27 -4.67
C LEU A 218 -19.43 18.69 -6.15
N THR A 219 -20.43 18.23 -6.89
CA THR A 219 -20.52 18.38 -8.36
C THR A 219 -20.53 19.84 -8.81
N LEU A 220 -21.02 20.78 -8.00
CA LEU A 220 -21.04 22.23 -8.34
C LEU A 220 -19.66 22.90 -8.24
N PHE A 221 -18.73 22.34 -7.45
CA PHE A 221 -17.40 22.91 -7.23
C PHE A 221 -16.32 22.24 -8.07
N GLY A 222 -16.56 20.98 -8.47
CA GLY A 222 -15.60 20.21 -9.27
C GLY A 222 -14.31 19.84 -8.52
N SER A 223 -14.30 19.90 -7.19
CA SER A 223 -13.13 19.48 -6.41
C SER A 223 -12.98 17.96 -6.48
N VAL A 224 -11.83 17.51 -6.97
CA VAL A 224 -11.51 16.08 -7.10
C VAL A 224 -10.83 15.60 -5.83
N VAL A 225 -11.37 14.54 -5.24
CA VAL A 225 -10.87 13.92 -4.02
C VAL A 225 -10.31 12.53 -4.30
N LEU A 226 -9.33 12.14 -3.49
CA LEU A 226 -8.77 10.80 -3.52
C LEU A 226 -9.69 9.82 -2.79
N ARG A 227 -10.09 8.72 -3.44
CA ARG A 227 -11.04 7.73 -2.90
C ARG A 227 -10.39 6.38 -2.60
N GLU A 228 -9.34 6.02 -3.30
CA GLU A 228 -8.52 4.83 -3.02
C GLU A 228 -7.06 5.24 -2.80
N ARG A 229 -6.28 4.41 -2.08
CA ARG A 229 -4.85 4.69 -1.89
C ARG A 229 -4.14 4.58 -3.23
N LEU A 230 -3.21 5.49 -3.45
CA LEU A 230 -2.28 5.44 -4.57
C LEU A 230 -1.13 4.49 -4.24
N ASN A 231 -0.49 3.96 -5.27
CA ASN A 231 0.71 3.14 -5.17
C ASN A 231 1.54 3.39 -6.45
N TYR A 232 2.71 3.99 -6.28
CA TYR A 232 3.59 4.42 -7.37
C TYR A 232 4.22 3.21 -8.09
N GLU A 233 4.52 2.12 -7.37
CA GLU A 233 5.03 0.86 -7.95
C GLU A 233 3.99 0.18 -8.86
N GLU A 234 2.71 0.51 -8.71
CA GLU A 234 1.62 0.00 -9.55
C GLU A 234 1.28 0.95 -10.70
N ILE A 235 0.87 2.19 -10.40
CA ILE A 235 0.38 3.15 -11.39
C ILE A 235 0.94 4.55 -11.08
N THR A 236 1.72 5.09 -12.01
CA THR A 236 2.37 6.41 -11.84
C THR A 236 1.59 7.57 -12.47
N ARG A 237 0.58 7.28 -13.29
CA ARG A 237 -0.21 8.31 -13.98
C ARG A 237 -1.63 7.84 -14.24
N TYR A 238 -2.59 8.70 -13.90
CA TYR A 238 -4.00 8.52 -14.23
C TYR A 238 -4.48 9.56 -15.24
N LEU A 239 -5.39 9.13 -16.12
CA LEU A 239 -6.07 9.98 -17.10
C LEU A 239 -7.56 10.04 -16.78
N VAL A 240 -7.94 11.00 -15.94
CA VAL A 240 -9.31 11.15 -15.46
C VAL A 240 -10.10 12.00 -16.46
N ILE A 241 -11.16 11.43 -17.04
CA ILE A 241 -12.06 12.19 -17.92
C ILE A 241 -13.09 12.90 -17.05
N ILE A 242 -13.09 14.23 -17.10
CA ILE A 242 -14.06 15.07 -16.39
C ILE A 242 -15.09 15.57 -17.39
N GLN A 243 -16.37 15.34 -17.11
CA GLN A 243 -17.48 15.91 -17.85
C GLN A 243 -18.07 17.07 -17.07
N ALA A 244 -18.25 18.21 -17.73
CA ALA A 244 -19.14 19.28 -17.31
C ALA A 244 -20.49 19.08 -18.02
N ASN A 245 -21.58 19.19 -17.26
CA ASN A 245 -22.95 19.20 -17.79
C ASN A 245 -23.67 20.43 -17.26
N ASP A 246 -24.48 21.05 -18.11
CA ASP A 246 -25.43 22.04 -17.64
C ASP A 246 -26.54 21.39 -16.78
N ARG A 247 -27.40 22.22 -16.20
CA ARG A 247 -28.53 21.78 -15.39
C ARG A 247 -29.86 22.10 -16.08
N ALA A 248 -29.92 21.99 -17.41
CA ALA A 248 -31.18 22.14 -18.13
C ALA A 248 -32.27 21.24 -17.49
N PRO A 249 -33.51 21.75 -17.32
CA PRO A 249 -34.57 21.03 -16.61
C PRO A 249 -34.90 19.66 -17.21
N TYR A 250 -34.82 19.56 -18.54
CA TYR A 250 -35.07 18.32 -19.28
C TYR A 250 -33.75 17.61 -19.58
N PRO A 251 -33.54 16.37 -19.13
CA PRO A 251 -32.29 15.63 -19.35
C PRO A 251 -31.88 15.48 -20.82
N SER A 252 -32.84 15.47 -21.75
CA SER A 252 -32.58 15.38 -23.19
C SER A 252 -32.02 16.66 -23.80
N GLU A 253 -32.24 17.79 -23.15
CA GLU A 253 -31.77 19.10 -23.59
C GLU A 253 -30.41 19.46 -22.98
N ARG A 254 -29.97 18.69 -21.97
CA ARG A 254 -28.67 18.91 -21.34
C ARG A 254 -27.53 18.72 -22.31
N ARG A 255 -26.64 19.68 -22.30
CA ARG A 255 -25.43 19.72 -23.08
C ARG A 255 -24.23 19.48 -22.19
N THR A 256 -23.17 18.99 -22.80
CA THR A 256 -22.01 18.45 -22.07
C THR A 256 -20.73 18.78 -22.79
N ALA A 257 -19.66 18.92 -22.02
CA ALA A 257 -18.30 18.95 -22.53
C ALA A 257 -17.39 18.12 -21.66
N THR A 258 -16.28 17.66 -22.23
CA THR A 258 -15.31 16.82 -21.54
C THR A 258 -13.91 17.42 -21.62
N THR A 259 -13.13 17.17 -20.57
CA THR A 259 -11.69 17.46 -20.51
C THR A 259 -10.96 16.30 -19.83
N THR A 260 -9.63 16.32 -19.86
CA THR A 260 -8.79 15.33 -19.17
C THR A 260 -7.98 16.00 -18.07
N LEU A 261 -8.14 15.49 -16.85
CA LEU A 261 -7.25 15.76 -15.72
C LEU A 261 -6.18 14.67 -15.69
N THR A 262 -4.93 15.05 -15.87
CA THR A 262 -3.77 14.17 -15.72
C THR A 262 -3.30 14.25 -14.27
N VAL A 263 -3.34 13.12 -13.57
CA VAL A 263 -2.84 12.98 -12.19
C VAL A 263 -1.53 12.22 -12.24
N ASP A 264 -0.42 12.89 -11.96
CA ASP A 264 0.89 12.28 -11.82
C ASP A 264 1.11 11.88 -10.36
N VAL A 265 1.40 10.60 -10.12
CA VAL A 265 1.70 10.11 -8.77
C VAL A 265 3.18 10.36 -8.51
N LEU A 266 3.49 10.98 -7.38
CA LEU A 266 4.85 11.20 -6.90
C LEU A 266 5.24 10.07 -5.95
N ASP A 267 6.37 9.44 -6.28
CA ASP A 267 7.05 8.40 -5.51
C ASP A 267 7.34 8.92 -4.09
N GLY A 268 6.77 8.26 -3.09
CA GLY A 268 6.92 8.58 -1.68
C GLY A 268 7.72 7.51 -0.95
N ASP A 269 8.28 7.88 0.20
CA ASP A 269 9.05 6.94 1.03
C ASP A 269 8.12 6.00 1.84
N ASP A 270 7.60 4.94 1.20
CA ASP A 270 6.87 3.85 1.86
C ASP A 270 7.55 2.48 1.79
N LEU A 271 8.62 2.33 1.01
CA LEU A 271 9.40 1.09 0.95
C LEU A 271 10.82 1.30 1.46
N GLY A 272 11.29 0.33 2.24
CA GLY A 272 12.64 0.36 2.79
C GLY A 272 13.72 -0.14 1.82
N PRO A 273 14.98 -0.19 2.29
CA PRO A 273 16.08 -0.76 1.53
C PRO A 273 15.87 -2.25 1.21
N MET A 274 16.49 -2.73 0.14
CA MET A 274 16.62 -4.16 -0.16
C MET A 274 18.09 -4.54 -0.39
N PHE A 275 18.51 -5.69 0.13
CA PHE A 275 19.86 -6.22 -0.04
C PHE A 275 20.07 -6.83 -1.44
N LEU A 276 21.26 -6.65 -2.01
CA LEU A 276 21.63 -7.17 -3.34
C LEU A 276 22.91 -8.04 -3.28
N PRO A 277 23.02 -9.10 -4.10
CA PRO A 277 21.99 -9.61 -5.01
C PRO A 277 20.88 -10.36 -4.25
N CYS A 278 19.70 -10.40 -4.86
CA CYS A 278 18.53 -11.07 -4.30
C CYS A 278 17.85 -11.93 -5.38
N THR A 279 17.07 -12.92 -4.94
CA THR A 279 16.30 -13.82 -5.79
C THR A 279 14.82 -13.54 -5.64
N LEU A 280 14.12 -13.34 -6.76
CA LEU A 280 12.67 -13.11 -6.75
C LEU A 280 11.93 -14.35 -6.23
N VAL A 281 10.95 -14.10 -5.36
CA VAL A 281 10.16 -15.16 -4.73
C VAL A 281 8.99 -15.52 -5.63
N GLY A 282 9.17 -16.54 -6.47
CA GLY A 282 8.13 -17.04 -7.36
C GLY A 282 7.65 -15.98 -8.36
N ASN A 283 6.34 -15.67 -8.35
CA ASN A 283 5.72 -14.64 -9.20
C ASN A 283 5.44 -13.33 -8.44
N THR A 284 6.07 -13.12 -7.29
CA THR A 284 5.92 -11.87 -6.51
C THR A 284 6.98 -10.85 -6.92
N ARG A 285 6.78 -9.59 -6.52
CA ARG A 285 7.80 -8.54 -6.62
C ARG A 285 8.81 -8.60 -5.47
N ASP A 286 8.61 -9.51 -4.52
CA ASP A 286 9.44 -9.64 -3.33
C ASP A 286 10.81 -10.24 -3.71
N CYS A 287 11.87 -9.57 -3.28
CA CYS A 287 13.24 -10.02 -3.52
C CYS A 287 13.85 -10.54 -2.21
N SER A 288 14.06 -11.86 -2.12
CA SER A 288 14.73 -12.45 -0.97
C SER A 288 16.24 -12.35 -1.13
N PRO A 289 16.98 -11.76 -0.19
CA PRO A 289 18.43 -11.67 -0.30
C PRO A 289 19.08 -13.03 -0.18
N ILE A 290 20.24 -13.18 -0.82
CA ILE A 290 21.06 -14.38 -0.64
C ILE A 290 21.80 -14.36 0.70
N THR A 291 22.44 -15.47 1.04
CA THR A 291 23.36 -15.51 2.18
C THR A 291 24.75 -15.04 1.75
N TYR A 292 25.23 -13.97 2.38
CA TYR A 292 26.59 -13.46 2.23
C TYR A 292 27.59 -14.39 2.93
N LYS A 293 28.78 -14.54 2.36
CA LYS A 293 29.84 -15.40 2.93
C LYS A 293 31.16 -14.67 3.04
N ALA A 294 31.89 -14.92 4.11
CA ALA A 294 33.26 -14.45 4.29
C ALA A 294 34.10 -15.58 4.90
N ASN A 295 35.37 -15.58 4.56
CA ASN A 295 36.33 -16.54 5.12
C ASN A 295 37.45 -15.75 5.80
N ILE A 296 37.89 -16.22 6.96
CA ILE A 296 38.99 -15.61 7.69
C ILE A 296 39.92 -16.70 8.21
N LEU A 297 41.23 -16.50 8.03
CA LEU A 297 42.26 -17.35 8.62
C LEU A 297 42.34 -17.06 10.11
N GLU A 298 42.44 -18.11 10.91
CA GLU A 298 42.55 -17.95 12.36
C GLU A 298 43.80 -17.18 12.77
N LEU A 299 43.80 -16.65 14.00
CA LEU A 299 44.89 -15.89 14.62
C LEU A 299 45.40 -14.70 13.80
N THR A 300 44.68 -14.30 12.75
CA THR A 300 45.11 -13.22 11.87
C THR A 300 44.87 -11.86 12.51
N GLU A 301 45.87 -10.99 12.41
CA GLU A 301 45.81 -9.65 12.97
C GLU A 301 44.84 -8.72 12.21
N PRO A 302 43.96 -7.98 12.90
CA PRO A 302 42.98 -7.08 12.30
C PRO A 302 43.51 -6.13 11.24
N ASN A 303 44.70 -5.57 11.46
CA ASN A 303 45.34 -4.58 10.58
C ASN A 303 45.76 -5.15 9.22
N LYS A 304 45.88 -6.48 9.09
CA LYS A 304 46.31 -7.14 7.85
C LYS A 304 45.13 -7.53 6.96
N VAL A 305 43.95 -7.74 7.53
CA VAL A 305 42.79 -8.33 6.84
C VAL A 305 41.54 -7.46 6.83
N SER A 306 41.50 -6.36 7.60
CA SER A 306 40.37 -5.44 7.55
C SER A 306 40.53 -4.44 6.41
N PRO A 307 39.49 -4.22 5.57
CA PRO A 307 38.17 -4.87 5.60
C PRO A 307 38.17 -6.29 5.03
N LEU A 308 37.39 -7.20 5.64
CA LEU A 308 37.23 -8.57 5.16
C LEU A 308 36.49 -8.57 3.82
N ASN A 309 36.91 -9.46 2.92
CA ASN A 309 36.24 -9.68 1.65
C ASN A 309 34.97 -10.53 1.85
N VAL A 310 33.81 -9.91 1.70
CA VAL A 310 32.51 -10.59 1.72
C VAL A 310 32.06 -10.89 0.29
N THR A 311 31.68 -12.13 0.03
CA THR A 311 31.22 -12.59 -1.29
C THR A 311 29.74 -12.95 -1.26
N PRO A 312 28.91 -12.32 -2.12
CA PRO A 312 29.19 -11.09 -2.87
C PRO A 312 29.32 -9.86 -1.94
N PRO A 313 29.77 -8.69 -2.45
CA PRO A 313 29.84 -7.47 -1.65
C PRO A 313 28.48 -7.13 -1.02
N ILE A 314 28.48 -6.73 0.25
CA ILE A 314 27.27 -6.30 0.95
C ILE A 314 26.86 -4.94 0.38
N GLN A 315 25.65 -4.87 -0.16
CA GLN A 315 25.06 -3.63 -0.63
C GLN A 315 23.54 -3.73 -0.50
N ALA A 316 22.91 -2.61 -0.20
CA ALA A 316 21.48 -2.42 -0.25
C ALA A 316 21.14 -1.16 -1.04
N VAL A 317 19.97 -1.16 -1.64
CA VAL A 317 19.43 -0.01 -2.39
C VAL A 317 18.03 0.27 -1.89
N ASP A 318 17.64 1.54 -1.91
CA ASP A 318 16.27 1.93 -1.63
C ASP A 318 15.33 1.36 -2.71
N GLN A 319 14.16 0.89 -2.29
CA GLN A 319 13.14 0.38 -3.20
C GLN A 319 12.38 1.53 -3.88
N ASP A 320 12.37 2.72 -3.27
CA ASP A 320 11.73 3.93 -3.79
C ASP A 320 12.69 4.65 -4.75
N ARG A 321 12.53 4.36 -6.05
CA ARG A 321 13.57 4.65 -7.07
C ARG A 321 13.57 6.09 -7.55
N ASN A 322 12.45 6.79 -7.41
CA ASN A 322 12.20 8.09 -7.99
C ASN A 322 11.67 9.11 -6.99
N ILE A 323 12.05 9.02 -5.71
CA ILE A 323 11.84 10.11 -4.74
C ILE A 323 12.45 11.41 -5.31
N GLN A 324 11.61 12.45 -5.37
CA GLN A 324 11.94 13.78 -5.84
C GLN A 324 11.58 14.84 -4.78
N PRO A 325 12.46 15.85 -4.56
CA PRO A 325 13.76 16.03 -5.19
C PRO A 325 14.81 15.03 -4.68
N PRO A 326 15.95 14.83 -5.39
CA PRO A 326 16.98 13.87 -4.98
C PRO A 326 17.60 14.14 -3.60
N SER A 327 17.47 15.36 -3.09
CA SER A 327 17.89 15.74 -1.74
C SER A 327 17.06 15.11 -0.62
N GLU A 328 15.86 14.61 -0.92
CA GLU A 328 15.00 13.92 0.03
C GLU A 328 15.24 12.41 0.09
N ARG A 329 16.07 11.87 -0.80
CA ARG A 329 16.42 10.45 -0.80
C ARG A 329 17.18 10.08 0.47
N PRO A 330 16.69 9.12 1.26
CA PRO A 330 17.39 8.72 2.48
C PRO A 330 18.70 8.00 2.16
N GLY A 331 19.66 8.13 3.08
CA GLY A 331 20.85 7.30 3.11
C GLY A 331 20.57 5.97 3.82
N ILE A 332 21.34 4.94 3.48
CA ILE A 332 21.20 3.60 4.08
C ILE A 332 22.26 3.41 5.17
N LEU A 333 21.82 2.93 6.33
CA LEU A 333 22.66 2.58 7.47
C LEU A 333 22.72 1.07 7.65
N TYR A 334 23.94 0.55 7.73
CA TYR A 334 24.21 -0.86 7.93
C TYR A 334 24.59 -1.15 9.39
N SER A 335 24.15 -2.30 9.90
CA SER A 335 24.54 -2.78 11.24
C SER A 335 24.43 -4.30 11.36
N ILE A 336 25.13 -4.89 12.33
CA ILE A 336 24.93 -6.29 12.71
C ILE A 336 23.84 -6.32 13.78
N LEU A 337 22.69 -6.91 13.47
CA LEU A 337 21.54 -6.94 14.37
C LEU A 337 21.72 -7.97 15.49
N ILE A 338 22.02 -9.21 15.10
CA ILE A 338 22.23 -10.35 15.98
C ILE A 338 23.21 -11.32 15.35
N GLY A 339 23.83 -12.17 16.16
CA GLY A 339 24.78 -13.17 15.67
C GLY A 339 24.94 -14.35 16.63
N LYS A 340 25.46 -15.45 16.09
CA LYS A 340 25.88 -16.64 16.83
C LYS A 340 27.35 -16.93 16.50
N PRO A 341 28.23 -17.13 17.49
CA PRO A 341 28.03 -16.98 18.95
C PRO A 341 27.66 -15.55 19.37
N GLN A 342 27.12 -15.37 20.59
CA GLN A 342 26.73 -14.05 21.10
C GLN A 342 27.90 -13.07 21.25
N THR A 343 29.12 -13.59 21.32
CA THR A 343 30.38 -12.85 21.40
C THR A 343 30.82 -12.23 20.07
N TYR A 344 30.03 -12.35 18.99
CA TYR A 344 30.38 -11.80 17.67
C TYR A 344 30.80 -10.33 17.68
N ALA A 345 30.20 -9.51 18.56
CA ALA A 345 30.46 -8.07 18.65
C ALA A 345 31.88 -7.74 19.15
N GLU A 346 32.57 -8.71 19.77
CA GLU A 346 33.98 -8.57 20.16
C GLU A 346 34.94 -8.78 18.97
N TYR A 347 34.46 -9.46 17.91
CA TYR A 347 35.29 -9.88 16.77
C TYR A 347 34.98 -9.09 15.51
N PHE A 348 33.73 -8.67 15.30
CA PHE A 348 33.31 -8.05 14.06
C PHE A 348 32.59 -6.73 14.29
N SER A 349 32.90 -5.74 13.46
CA SER A 349 32.05 -4.55 13.28
C SER A 349 31.74 -4.34 11.80
N LEU A 350 30.59 -3.72 11.52
CA LEU A 350 30.17 -3.38 10.17
C LEU A 350 30.16 -1.87 10.04
N ASN A 351 30.85 -1.34 9.02
CA ASN A 351 30.85 0.09 8.74
C ASN A 351 29.42 0.54 8.40
N ARG A 352 28.94 1.59 9.07
CA ARG A 352 27.54 2.04 8.99
C ARG A 352 27.15 2.56 7.61
N THR A 353 28.07 3.03 6.78
CA THR A 353 27.74 3.60 5.47
C THR A 353 28.26 2.78 4.29
N THR A 354 29.43 2.15 4.43
CA THR A 354 30.07 1.38 3.34
C THR A 354 29.73 -0.10 3.36
N ALA A 355 29.14 -0.61 4.46
CA ALA A 355 28.93 -2.04 4.71
C ALA A 355 30.21 -2.90 4.71
N GLU A 356 31.38 -2.27 4.88
CA GLU A 356 32.66 -2.98 5.05
C GLU A 356 32.69 -3.71 6.39
N LEU A 357 32.98 -5.01 6.34
CA LEU A 357 33.13 -5.85 7.52
C LEU A 357 34.56 -5.73 8.06
N LEU A 358 34.72 -5.35 9.33
CA LEU A 358 36.01 -5.17 9.98
C LEU A 358 36.23 -6.25 11.05
N LEU A 359 37.44 -6.80 11.10
CA LEU A 359 37.89 -7.63 12.21
C LEU A 359 38.35 -6.71 13.34
N LEU A 360 37.95 -7.02 14.58
CA LEU A 360 38.36 -6.28 15.78
C LEU A 360 39.42 -7.03 16.58
N ARG A 361 39.39 -8.37 16.53
CA ARG A 361 40.27 -9.25 17.30
C ARG A 361 40.58 -10.53 16.52
N PRO A 362 41.81 -11.07 16.63
CA PRO A 362 42.11 -12.41 16.11
C PRO A 362 41.16 -13.46 16.69
N ILE A 363 40.81 -14.45 15.86
CA ILE A 363 39.88 -15.51 16.21
C ILE A 363 40.67 -16.81 16.35
N ASP A 364 40.47 -17.50 17.47
CA ASP A 364 40.95 -18.85 17.72
C ASP A 364 39.87 -19.83 17.22
N ARG A 365 40.27 -20.73 16.32
CA ARG A 365 39.36 -21.63 15.62
C ARG A 365 38.85 -22.76 16.51
N GLU A 366 39.63 -23.18 17.50
CA GLU A 366 39.23 -24.16 18.51
C GLU A 366 38.04 -23.66 19.31
N LEU A 367 37.99 -22.34 19.59
CA LEU A 367 36.85 -21.69 20.22
C LEU A 367 35.68 -21.50 19.25
N TYR A 368 35.94 -20.93 18.06
CA TYR A 368 34.89 -20.54 17.13
C TYR A 368 35.24 -20.89 15.68
N ARG A 369 34.62 -21.96 15.17
CA ARG A 369 34.78 -22.37 13.76
C ARG A 369 33.94 -21.54 12.78
N ARG A 370 32.87 -20.90 13.25
CA ARG A 370 31.95 -20.13 12.40
C ARG A 370 31.18 -19.06 13.17
N PHE A 371 30.81 -18.00 12.45
CA PHE A 371 29.88 -16.98 12.91
C PHE A 371 28.71 -16.87 11.94
N ASP A 372 27.48 -17.01 12.45
CA ASP A 372 26.24 -16.80 11.72
C ASP A 372 25.64 -15.46 12.17
N LEU A 373 25.73 -14.42 11.33
CA LEU A 373 25.29 -13.06 11.62
C LEU A 373 24.04 -12.70 10.82
N VAL A 374 23.19 -11.84 11.38
CA VAL A 374 22.10 -11.17 10.68
C VAL A 374 22.46 -9.69 10.56
N ILE A 375 22.64 -9.23 9.34
CA ILE A 375 22.89 -7.82 9.03
C ILE A 375 21.58 -7.11 8.74
N LYS A 376 21.51 -5.83 9.11
CA LYS A 376 20.35 -4.94 8.92
C LYS A 376 20.76 -3.74 8.08
N ALA A 377 19.95 -3.38 7.10
CA ALA A 377 20.00 -2.13 6.35
C ALA A 377 18.72 -1.33 6.63
N GLU A 378 18.84 -0.05 6.98
CA GLU A 378 17.70 0.82 7.30
C GLU A 378 17.93 2.25 6.83
N GLN A 379 16.86 3.01 6.59
CA GLN A 379 16.94 4.41 6.18
C GLN A 379 17.31 5.33 7.35
N ASN A 380 17.98 6.44 7.04
CA ASN A 380 18.52 7.38 8.02
C ASN A 380 17.64 8.62 8.29
N ASN A 381 16.40 8.64 7.81
CA ASN A 381 15.51 9.81 7.84
C ASN A 381 14.44 9.76 8.96
N GLY A 382 14.49 8.76 9.84
CA GLY A 382 13.52 8.56 10.93
C GLY A 382 12.39 7.57 10.60
N HIS A 383 12.26 7.15 9.35
CA HIS A 383 11.40 6.07 8.90
C HIS A 383 12.29 4.88 8.50
N PRO A 384 12.67 3.97 9.43
CA PRO A 384 13.80 3.07 9.18
C PRO A 384 13.54 1.98 8.13
N LEU A 385 12.29 1.52 8.00
CA LEU A 385 11.83 0.44 7.09
C LEU A 385 12.90 -0.65 6.84
N PRO A 386 13.32 -1.41 7.88
CA PRO A 386 14.55 -2.20 7.80
C PRO A 386 14.43 -3.46 6.94
N ALA A 387 15.52 -3.80 6.25
CA ALA A 387 15.73 -5.11 5.63
C ALA A 387 16.82 -5.92 6.34
N PHE A 388 16.78 -7.23 6.17
CA PHE A 388 17.67 -8.18 6.83
C PHE A 388 18.29 -9.18 5.85
N ALA A 389 19.56 -9.53 6.07
CA ALA A 389 20.23 -10.60 5.34
C ALA A 389 21.15 -11.41 6.26
N ASN A 390 21.46 -12.65 5.85
CA ASN A 390 22.36 -13.53 6.59
C ASN A 390 23.80 -13.37 6.09
N LEU A 391 24.75 -13.31 7.01
CA LEU A 391 26.19 -13.31 6.75
C LEU A 391 26.83 -14.48 7.50
N GLN A 392 27.44 -15.40 6.77
CA GLN A 392 28.16 -16.55 7.31
C GLN A 392 29.66 -16.30 7.21
N ILE A 393 30.36 -16.40 8.34
CA ILE A 393 31.81 -16.24 8.39
C ILE A 393 32.42 -17.57 8.82
N GLU A 394 33.22 -18.18 7.95
CA GLU A 394 33.96 -19.41 8.24
C GLU A 394 35.39 -19.09 8.69
N VAL A 395 35.82 -19.71 9.80
CA VAL A 395 37.18 -19.58 10.31
C VAL A 395 37.99 -20.75 9.77
N LEU A 396 38.89 -20.41 8.86
CA LEU A 396 39.79 -21.33 8.19
C LEU A 396 41.01 -21.60 9.06
N ASP A 397 41.45 -22.84 9.00
CA ASP A 397 42.70 -23.29 9.62
C ASP A 397 43.91 -22.60 8.96
N GLU A 398 44.94 -22.30 9.74
CA GLU A 398 46.25 -21.96 9.20
C GLU A 398 47.21 -23.13 9.43
N ASN A 399 47.93 -23.54 8.38
CA ASN A 399 48.98 -24.55 8.49
C ASN A 399 50.22 -23.99 9.23
N ASN A 400 50.10 -23.84 10.54
CA ASN A 400 51.04 -23.18 11.44
C ASN A 400 51.71 -24.13 12.46
N GLN A 401 51.36 -25.42 12.45
CA GLN A 401 51.98 -26.47 13.25
C GLN A 401 52.79 -27.43 12.36
N ALA A 402 53.99 -27.80 12.81
CA ALA A 402 54.78 -28.79 12.10
C ALA A 402 54.27 -30.20 12.47
N PRO A 403 54.25 -31.15 11.52
CA PRO A 403 53.90 -32.53 11.83
C PRO A 403 54.88 -33.11 12.85
N TYR A 404 54.37 -33.94 13.75
CA TYR A 404 55.16 -34.59 14.80
C TYR A 404 55.00 -36.10 14.74
N PHE A 405 56.07 -36.82 15.09
CA PHE A 405 56.04 -38.27 15.20
C PHE A 405 55.37 -38.68 16.51
N LEU A 406 54.56 -39.76 16.49
CA LEU A 406 53.97 -40.32 17.71
C LEU A 406 55.01 -40.80 18.72
N GLU A 407 56.10 -41.39 18.21
CA GLU A 407 57.20 -41.92 19.02
C GLU A 407 58.49 -41.13 18.78
N THR A 408 59.31 -41.00 19.82
CA THR A 408 60.62 -40.33 19.72
C THR A 408 61.66 -41.15 18.97
N SER A 409 61.43 -42.46 18.79
CA SER A 409 62.29 -43.35 18.02
C SER A 409 61.51 -44.60 17.58
N TYR A 410 61.69 -45.03 16.33
CA TYR A 410 61.10 -46.26 15.79
C TYR A 410 62.19 -47.33 15.64
N GLN A 411 61.93 -48.53 16.15
CA GLN A 411 62.83 -49.67 16.03
C GLN A 411 62.22 -50.74 15.14
N GLY A 412 63.01 -51.26 14.21
CA GLY A 412 62.57 -52.26 13.24
C GLY A 412 63.47 -53.48 13.23
N TYR A 413 62.89 -54.61 12.84
CA TYR A 413 63.56 -55.91 12.77
C TYR A 413 63.53 -56.42 11.33
N VAL A 414 64.66 -56.97 10.87
CA VAL A 414 64.79 -57.59 9.55
C VAL A 414 65.73 -58.78 9.68
N SER A 415 65.49 -59.84 8.90
CA SER A 415 66.40 -60.99 8.87
C SER A 415 67.64 -60.66 8.06
N GLU A 416 68.81 -61.12 8.51
CA GLU A 416 70.06 -60.96 7.74
C GLU A 416 70.02 -61.65 6.36
N ALA A 417 69.16 -62.65 6.20
CA ALA A 417 68.97 -63.39 4.95
C ALA A 417 67.99 -62.73 3.98
N SER A 418 67.45 -61.56 4.32
CA SER A 418 66.41 -60.89 3.52
C SER A 418 66.97 -60.23 2.25
N PRO A 419 66.35 -60.45 1.07
CA PRO A 419 66.77 -59.81 -0.18
C PRO A 419 66.43 -58.31 -0.22
N VAL A 420 67.03 -57.57 -1.15
CA VAL A 420 66.78 -56.14 -1.36
C VAL A 420 65.29 -55.89 -1.65
N GLY A 421 64.72 -54.89 -0.98
CA GLY A 421 63.30 -54.55 -1.07
C GLY A 421 62.42 -55.19 0.00
N THR A 422 62.99 -55.95 0.95
CA THR A 422 62.24 -56.53 2.07
C THR A 422 61.76 -55.45 3.05
N THR A 423 60.47 -55.48 3.40
CA THR A 423 59.87 -54.56 4.38
C THR A 423 60.36 -54.87 5.79
N ILE A 424 60.74 -53.82 6.54
CA ILE A 424 61.17 -53.91 7.93
C ILE A 424 59.96 -54.17 8.82
N ALA A 425 60.07 -55.06 9.80
CA ALA A 425 58.98 -55.44 10.69
C ALA A 425 59.01 -54.71 12.04
N THR A 426 57.84 -54.57 12.68
CA THR A 426 57.70 -53.97 14.02
C THR A 426 58.24 -54.87 15.14
N SER A 427 58.31 -56.18 14.92
CA SER A 427 58.72 -57.15 15.93
C SER A 427 59.62 -58.24 15.33
N GLY A 428 60.42 -58.89 16.19
CA GLY A 428 61.30 -59.99 15.80
C GLY A 428 60.60 -61.24 15.24
N SER A 429 59.26 -61.35 15.39
CA SER A 429 58.44 -62.39 14.75
C SER A 429 58.08 -62.08 13.29
N LEU A 430 58.52 -60.93 12.76
CA LEU A 430 58.33 -60.50 11.37
C LEU A 430 56.84 -60.47 10.93
N SER A 431 55.92 -60.27 11.86
CA SER A 431 54.47 -60.47 11.65
C SER A 431 53.75 -59.27 11.04
N ALA A 432 54.31 -58.06 11.15
CA ALA A 432 53.73 -56.83 10.62
C ALA A 432 54.83 -55.84 10.23
N PRO A 433 54.63 -55.03 9.18
CA PRO A 433 55.58 -53.99 8.77
C PRO A 433 55.65 -52.87 9.82
N LEU A 434 56.84 -52.30 10.01
CA LEU A 434 57.05 -51.14 10.87
C LEU A 434 56.31 -49.93 10.28
N ALA A 435 55.30 -49.47 11.01
CA ALA A 435 54.58 -48.24 10.68
C ALA A 435 55.25 -47.06 11.38
N ILE A 436 55.64 -46.04 10.60
CA ILE A 436 56.05 -44.74 11.11
C ILE A 436 54.88 -43.80 10.90
N VAL A 437 54.33 -43.27 11.99
CA VAL A 437 53.16 -42.39 11.96
C VAL A 437 53.59 -40.99 12.40
N ALA A 438 53.32 -40.01 11.55
CA ALA A 438 53.39 -38.60 11.89
C ALA A 438 51.98 -38.03 11.87
N LEU A 439 51.61 -37.28 12.90
CA LEU A 439 50.35 -36.55 12.97
C LEU A 439 50.63 -35.07 12.73
N ASP A 440 49.66 -34.41 12.11
CA ASP A 440 49.67 -32.97 11.89
C ASP A 440 48.38 -32.42 12.47
N ASN A 441 48.48 -31.42 13.34
CA ASN A 441 47.32 -30.83 14.01
C ASN A 441 46.57 -29.86 13.09
N ASP A 442 47.16 -29.44 11.97
CA ASP A 442 46.55 -28.53 10.98
C ASP A 442 45.70 -29.29 9.94
N VAL A 443 45.78 -30.62 9.92
CA VAL A 443 45.03 -31.47 8.99
C VAL A 443 43.69 -31.85 9.61
N GLU A 444 42.60 -31.41 8.96
CA GLU A 444 41.28 -31.98 9.20
C GLU A 444 41.24 -33.44 8.75
N GLU A 445 41.57 -34.37 9.65
CA GLU A 445 41.22 -35.77 9.41
C GLU A 445 39.68 -35.93 9.46
N PRO A 446 39.01 -36.46 8.42
CA PRO A 446 37.70 -37.07 8.64
C PRO A 446 37.88 -38.17 9.69
N PRO A 447 36.90 -38.43 10.58
CA PRO A 447 37.11 -39.27 11.76
C PRO A 447 37.56 -40.68 11.34
N PHE A 448 38.87 -40.91 11.35
CA PHE A 448 39.47 -42.23 11.28
C PHE A 448 39.59 -42.71 12.71
N CYS A 449 38.76 -43.68 13.10
CA CYS A 449 39.07 -44.51 14.26
C CYS A 449 40.42 -45.17 14.01
N SER A 450 41.46 -44.77 14.75
CA SER A 450 42.78 -45.41 14.69
C SER A 450 42.69 -46.87 15.12
N ALA A 451 43.52 -47.73 14.53
CA ALA A 451 43.50 -49.18 14.70
C ALA A 451 43.74 -49.67 16.15
N ASP A 452 44.16 -48.79 17.07
CA ASP A 452 44.48 -49.11 18.46
C ASP A 452 43.56 -48.43 19.49
N SER A 453 42.55 -47.68 19.05
CA SER A 453 41.57 -47.08 19.96
C SER A 453 40.28 -47.89 19.98
N LEU A 454 39.83 -48.24 21.19
CA LEU A 454 38.51 -48.86 21.41
C LEU A 454 37.45 -47.83 21.02
N CYS A 455 36.97 -47.86 19.77
CA CYS A 455 35.84 -47.02 19.36
C CYS A 455 34.55 -47.54 20.01
N CYS A 456 34.23 -47.00 21.19
CA CYS A 456 32.93 -47.19 21.82
C CYS A 456 31.93 -46.23 21.19
N VAL A 457 31.10 -46.65 20.22
CA VAL A 457 29.71 -46.16 20.07
C VAL A 457 28.88 -47.15 19.26
N MET A 458 27.85 -47.72 19.89
CA MET A 458 26.56 -47.94 19.23
C MET A 458 25.44 -47.97 20.29
N LEU A 459 24.42 -47.13 20.11
CA LEU A 459 23.18 -47.12 20.89
C LEU A 459 22.04 -47.44 19.93
N ALA A 460 21.65 -48.71 19.84
CA ALA A 460 20.48 -49.12 19.08
C ALA A 460 19.22 -48.96 19.95
N VAL A 461 18.24 -48.20 19.46
CA VAL A 461 16.89 -48.10 20.06
C VAL A 461 15.88 -48.42 18.95
N SER A 462 15.16 -49.53 19.07
CA SER A 462 14.02 -49.85 18.20
C SER A 462 12.71 -49.26 18.76
N ARG A 463 11.77 -48.93 17.88
CA ARG A 463 10.66 -47.96 18.03
C ARG A 463 9.49 -48.48 18.90
N MET A 464 8.89 -47.59 19.71
CA MET A 464 7.52 -47.72 20.24
C MET A 464 6.50 -46.81 19.50
N PRO A 465 5.18 -47.14 19.53
CA PRO A 465 4.11 -46.32 18.95
C PRO A 465 3.98 -44.93 19.59
N ARG A 466 3.42 -43.96 18.87
CA ARG A 466 3.49 -42.51 19.17
C ARG A 466 2.81 -42.06 20.49
N ASP A 467 2.06 -42.91 21.18
CA ASP A 467 1.11 -42.44 22.21
C ASP A 467 1.54 -42.63 23.68
N HIS A 468 2.70 -43.23 23.97
CA HIS A 468 3.18 -43.41 25.36
C HIS A 468 4.62 -42.94 25.56
N LYS A 469 4.88 -41.63 25.44
CA LYS A 469 6.12 -41.04 25.96
C LYS A 469 5.98 -40.74 27.45
N THR A 470 6.36 -41.66 28.32
CA THR A 470 6.48 -41.36 29.75
C THR A 470 7.59 -40.31 29.99
N PRO A 471 7.41 -39.39 30.96
CA PRO A 471 8.35 -38.28 31.22
C PRO A 471 9.76 -38.75 31.63
N LEU A 472 9.89 -39.98 32.16
CA LEU A 472 11.18 -40.58 32.50
C LEU A 472 12.03 -40.90 31.25
N ILE A 473 11.40 -41.38 30.17
CA ILE A 473 12.08 -41.72 28.91
C ILE A 473 12.62 -40.46 28.22
N LYS A 474 11.87 -39.35 28.25
CA LYS A 474 12.35 -38.06 27.73
C LYS A 474 13.55 -37.54 28.54
N LYS A 475 13.56 -37.74 29.86
CA LYS A 475 14.69 -37.35 30.71
C LYS A 475 15.94 -38.17 30.41
N ILE A 476 15.80 -39.47 30.16
CA ILE A 476 16.95 -40.36 29.85
C ILE A 476 17.55 -40.04 28.48
N VAL A 477 16.72 -39.85 27.45
CA VAL A 477 17.22 -39.45 26.12
C VAL A 477 17.88 -38.07 26.17
N LYS A 478 17.31 -37.13 26.94
CA LYS A 478 17.91 -35.81 27.15
C LYS A 478 19.25 -35.90 27.89
N GLN A 479 19.34 -36.70 28.96
CA GLN A 479 20.56 -36.87 29.73
C GLN A 479 21.64 -37.59 28.90
N ALA A 480 21.29 -38.63 28.14
CA ALA A 480 22.21 -39.30 27.23
C ALA A 480 22.76 -38.35 26.15
N CYS A 481 21.95 -37.42 25.63
CA CYS A 481 22.42 -36.38 24.72
C CYS A 481 23.31 -35.32 25.40
N ILE A 482 23.09 -35.03 26.68
CA ILE A 482 23.95 -34.12 27.47
C ILE A 482 25.29 -34.79 27.75
N THR A 483 25.29 -36.04 28.24
CA THR A 483 26.50 -36.85 28.44
C THR A 483 27.30 -36.98 27.14
N TYR A 484 26.63 -37.17 25.99
CA TYR A 484 27.26 -37.17 24.67
C TYR A 484 27.92 -35.81 24.29
N ARG A 485 27.32 -34.67 24.70
CA ARG A 485 27.92 -33.34 24.48
C ARG A 485 29.09 -33.05 25.42
N VAL A 486 29.02 -33.53 26.66
CA VAL A 486 30.11 -33.40 27.65
C VAL A 486 31.31 -34.27 27.26
N LEU A 487 31.07 -35.51 26.84
CA LEU A 487 32.10 -36.41 26.29
C LEU A 487 32.77 -35.87 25.01
N LYS A 488 32.10 -34.95 24.29
CA LYS A 488 32.64 -34.27 23.11
C LYS A 488 33.46 -33.01 23.45
N SER A 489 33.43 -32.51 24.68
CA SER A 489 34.00 -31.19 25.01
C SER A 489 35.02 -31.11 26.16
N SER A 490 35.30 -32.14 26.96
CA SER A 490 36.45 -32.11 27.90
C SER A 490 36.82 -33.46 28.52
N ALA A 491 38.03 -33.53 29.09
CA ALA A 491 38.70 -34.69 29.67
C ALA A 491 38.15 -35.23 31.01
N ASP A 492 37.01 -34.75 31.53
CA ASP A 492 36.46 -35.22 32.82
C ASP A 492 35.28 -36.19 32.64
N VAL A 493 35.61 -37.46 32.42
CA VAL A 493 34.65 -38.57 32.21
C VAL A 493 33.95 -39.01 33.52
N ALA A 494 34.54 -38.73 34.68
CA ALA A 494 34.12 -39.31 35.97
C ALA A 494 32.79 -38.75 36.53
N ASP A 495 32.52 -37.45 36.38
CA ASP A 495 31.32 -36.82 36.98
C ASP A 495 30.03 -37.18 36.23
N SER A 496 30.09 -37.38 34.91
CA SER A 496 28.92 -37.68 34.09
C SER A 496 28.34 -39.09 34.31
N GLN A 497 29.15 -40.03 34.79
CA GLN A 497 28.70 -41.39 35.15
C GLN A 497 27.91 -41.42 36.46
N SER A 498 28.18 -40.49 37.39
CA SER A 498 27.52 -40.43 38.70
C SER A 498 26.03 -40.07 38.62
N GLU A 499 25.62 -39.32 37.58
CA GLU A 499 24.22 -38.93 37.36
C GLU A 499 23.40 -39.97 36.58
N LEU A 500 24.05 -40.83 35.78
CA LEU A 500 23.38 -41.82 34.92
C LEU A 500 22.96 -43.09 35.69
N ILE A 501 23.80 -43.51 36.64
CA ILE A 501 23.63 -44.72 37.46
C ILE A 501 22.31 -44.71 38.29
N PRO A 502 21.92 -43.62 38.99
CA PRO A 502 20.66 -43.61 39.74
C PRO A 502 19.41 -43.65 38.84
N LEU A 503 19.46 -43.09 37.64
CA LEU A 503 18.35 -43.14 36.66
C LEU A 503 18.17 -44.56 36.09
N LEU A 504 19.27 -45.25 35.79
CA LEU A 504 19.26 -46.66 35.38
C LEU A 504 18.78 -47.60 36.50
N THR A 505 19.09 -47.26 37.75
CA THR A 505 18.63 -48.00 38.94
C THR A 505 17.14 -47.81 39.19
N ALA A 506 16.60 -46.61 38.99
CA ALA A 506 15.16 -46.32 39.05
C ALA A 506 14.36 -47.05 37.94
N LEU A 507 14.97 -47.24 36.77
CA LEU A 507 14.41 -48.02 35.66
C LEU A 507 14.32 -49.51 35.99
N ARG A 508 15.38 -50.08 36.58
CA ARG A 508 15.40 -51.47 37.07
C ARG A 508 14.36 -51.72 38.18
N ALA A 509 14.12 -50.74 39.05
CA ALA A 509 13.10 -50.82 40.10
C ALA A 509 11.66 -50.77 39.54
N ALA A 510 11.45 -50.06 38.42
CA ALA A 510 10.15 -50.01 37.74
C ALA A 510 9.81 -51.32 37.00
N ASP A 511 10.83 -52.06 36.57
CA ASP A 511 10.70 -53.30 35.77
C ASP A 511 10.32 -54.54 36.63
N GLN A 512 10.61 -54.52 37.94
CA GLN A 512 10.23 -55.61 38.86
C GLN A 512 8.71 -55.82 39.04
N LYS A 513 7.86 -55.01 38.38
CA LYS A 513 6.39 -55.18 38.35
C LYS A 513 5.86 -55.95 37.13
N ILE A 514 6.70 -56.41 36.22
CA ILE A 514 6.26 -57.09 34.99
C ILE A 514 6.77 -58.54 35.00
N ALA A 515 5.84 -59.49 35.06
CA ALA A 515 6.14 -60.92 35.20
C ALA A 515 6.80 -61.53 33.93
N PRO A 516 7.73 -62.49 34.06
CA PRO A 516 8.50 -63.01 32.92
C PRO A 516 7.74 -64.10 32.14
N ARG A 517 7.85 -64.07 30.79
CA ARG A 517 7.56 -65.22 29.92
C ARG A 517 8.88 -65.86 29.46
N LYS A 518 8.92 -67.20 29.50
CA LYS A 518 10.07 -68.09 29.24
C LYS A 518 10.64 -67.95 27.82
N SER A 519 11.96 -67.87 27.70
CA SER A 519 12.70 -67.99 26.44
C SER A 519 13.09 -69.46 26.14
N LYS A 520 13.05 -69.85 24.87
CA LYS A 520 13.61 -71.11 24.34
C LYS A 520 14.99 -70.83 23.72
N PRO A 521 15.96 -71.76 23.80
CA PRO A 521 17.28 -71.58 23.21
C PRO A 521 17.30 -72.04 21.74
N CYS A 522 18.04 -71.32 20.89
CA CYS A 522 18.36 -71.74 19.52
C CYS A 522 19.69 -72.50 19.50
N SER A 523 19.67 -73.70 18.92
CA SER A 523 20.82 -74.58 18.69
C SER A 523 21.40 -74.36 17.28
N GLY A 524 22.73 -74.22 17.17
CA GLY A 524 23.51 -74.26 15.93
C GLY A 524 24.83 -75.03 16.13
N PRO A 525 25.42 -75.63 15.06
CA PRO A 525 26.40 -76.71 15.17
C PRO A 525 27.83 -76.23 15.47
N THR A 526 28.59 -77.17 16.04
CA THR A 526 29.99 -77.12 16.48
C THR A 526 30.99 -76.72 15.40
N GLY A 527 31.92 -75.83 15.78
CA GLY A 527 33.25 -75.71 15.16
C GLY A 527 33.55 -74.38 14.49
N LEU A 528 33.76 -73.29 15.24
CA LEU A 528 34.58 -72.15 14.83
C LEU A 528 34.95 -71.29 16.04
N GLN A 529 36.13 -70.67 15.97
CA GLN A 529 36.71 -69.77 16.98
C GLN A 529 35.72 -68.67 17.44
N SER A 530 35.89 -68.22 18.68
CA SER A 530 35.13 -67.16 19.36
C SER A 530 34.69 -66.01 18.43
N PRO A 531 33.43 -65.54 18.50
CA PRO A 531 32.96 -64.46 17.63
C PRO A 531 33.74 -63.15 17.88
N PRO A 532 34.00 -62.33 16.84
CA PRO A 532 34.88 -61.16 16.91
C PRO A 532 34.22 -59.94 17.56
N VAL A 533 33.12 -60.15 18.28
CA VAL A 533 32.24 -59.11 18.82
C VAL A 533 31.90 -59.45 20.26
N THR A 534 32.19 -58.54 21.19
CA THR A 534 31.72 -58.68 22.58
C THR A 534 30.42 -57.88 22.71
N TYR A 535 29.30 -58.57 22.91
CA TYR A 535 28.02 -57.94 23.17
C TYR A 535 27.85 -57.72 24.67
N MET A 536 27.80 -56.46 25.08
CA MET A 536 27.42 -56.08 26.44
C MET A 536 25.93 -55.75 26.47
N HIS A 537 25.16 -56.69 27.00
CA HIS A 537 23.73 -56.56 27.20
C HIS A 537 23.43 -55.49 28.27
N ILE A 538 22.71 -54.42 27.91
CA ILE A 538 22.28 -53.40 28.87
C ILE A 538 20.86 -53.70 29.36
N CYS A 539 19.91 -53.92 28.45
CA CYS A 539 18.52 -54.23 28.79
C CYS A 539 17.79 -54.85 27.60
N GLU A 540 17.02 -55.91 27.84
CA GLU A 540 16.14 -56.54 26.85
C GLU A 540 14.78 -56.78 27.47
N THR A 541 13.74 -56.28 26.83
CA THR A 541 12.34 -56.48 27.19
C THR A 541 11.59 -57.04 25.99
N LEU A 542 10.32 -57.40 26.17
CA LEU A 542 9.45 -57.85 25.07
C LEU A 542 9.26 -56.80 23.96
N VAL A 543 9.70 -55.55 24.16
CA VAL A 543 9.37 -54.41 23.27
C VAL A 543 10.59 -53.56 22.88
N PHE A 544 11.73 -53.69 23.55
CA PHE A 544 12.99 -53.07 23.13
C PHE A 544 14.20 -53.88 23.61
N SER A 545 15.26 -53.90 22.81
CA SER A 545 16.57 -54.47 23.14
C SER A 545 17.63 -53.38 22.99
N MET A 546 18.48 -53.24 24.00
CA MET A 546 19.55 -52.26 24.06
C MET A 546 20.83 -52.95 24.54
N GLY A 547 21.85 -52.88 23.72
CA GLY A 547 23.17 -53.39 24.06
C GLY A 547 24.27 -52.64 23.31
N VAL A 548 25.50 -52.83 23.79
CA VAL A 548 26.71 -52.23 23.24
C VAL A 548 27.53 -53.33 22.60
N PHE A 549 27.89 -53.14 21.34
CA PHE A 549 28.80 -54.03 20.62
C PHE A 549 30.21 -53.47 20.70
N LEU A 550 31.15 -54.29 21.18
CA LEU A 550 32.57 -54.03 21.09
C LEU A 550 33.13 -54.84 19.92
N LEU A 551 33.52 -54.13 18.87
CA LEU A 551 34.06 -54.71 17.64
C LEU A 551 35.58 -54.69 17.72
N ARG A 552 36.22 -55.79 17.29
CA ARG A 552 37.67 -55.77 17.06
C ARG A 552 37.97 -54.98 15.77
N PRO A 553 39.14 -54.32 15.69
CA PRO A 553 39.57 -53.61 14.48
C PRO A 553 39.46 -54.50 13.23
N GLY A 554 38.82 -54.00 12.18
CA GLY A 554 38.62 -54.72 10.91
C GLY A 554 37.48 -55.76 10.87
N ALA A 555 36.70 -55.93 11.95
CA ALA A 555 35.55 -56.83 11.96
C ALA A 555 34.27 -56.15 11.45
N PHE A 556 33.49 -56.86 10.62
CA PHE A 556 32.17 -56.43 10.16
C PHE A 556 31.07 -57.26 10.84
N ILE A 557 29.95 -56.63 11.17
CA ILE A 557 28.74 -57.35 11.58
C ILE A 557 27.91 -57.59 10.32
N PRO A 558 27.62 -58.84 9.92
CA PRO A 558 26.57 -59.07 8.94
C PRO A 558 25.24 -58.70 9.61
N LEU A 559 24.59 -57.64 9.11
CA LEU A 559 23.22 -57.34 9.49
C LEU A 559 22.37 -58.57 9.14
N HIS A 560 21.82 -59.22 10.17
CA HIS A 560 20.79 -60.21 9.94
C HIS A 560 19.57 -59.45 9.41
N ASP A 561 19.21 -59.66 8.15
CA ASP A 561 17.95 -59.19 7.57
C ASP A 561 16.79 -59.87 8.31
N HIS A 562 16.34 -59.26 9.41
CA HIS A 562 15.04 -59.55 9.98
C HIS A 562 14.07 -58.50 9.42
N PRO A 563 12.99 -58.90 8.75
CA PRO A 563 12.13 -58.02 7.95
C PRO A 563 11.44 -56.87 8.71
N ASP A 564 11.62 -56.77 10.04
CA ASP A 564 10.97 -55.80 10.93
C ASP A 564 11.95 -54.91 11.72
N MET A 565 13.26 -54.94 11.43
CA MET A 565 14.25 -54.05 12.06
C MET A 565 14.59 -52.85 11.17
N ASN A 566 14.25 -51.63 11.61
CA ASN A 566 14.79 -50.38 11.07
C ASN A 566 15.62 -49.66 12.14
N GLY A 567 16.94 -49.73 12.04
CA GLY A 567 17.89 -49.05 12.93
C GLY A 567 18.50 -47.80 12.29
N ASN A 568 18.80 -46.79 13.10
CA ASN A 568 19.64 -45.66 12.69
C ASN A 568 21.08 -45.98 13.08
N LEU A 569 21.92 -46.27 12.09
CA LEU A 569 23.37 -46.34 12.27
C LEU A 569 23.93 -44.92 12.31
N ARG A 570 24.60 -44.58 13.40
CA ARG A 570 25.54 -43.45 13.42
C ARG A 570 26.85 -43.97 13.96
N SER A 571 27.88 -44.02 13.10
CA SER A 571 29.25 -44.08 13.60
C SER A 571 29.54 -42.76 14.31
N CYS A 572 30.44 -42.80 15.28
CA CYS A 572 31.09 -41.56 15.69
C CYS A 572 31.85 -40.94 14.53
#